data_AF-A0A917VS96-F1
#
_entry.id   AF-A0A917VS96-F1
#
_cell.length_a   1.000
_cell.length_b   1.000
_cell.length_c   1.000
_cell.angle_alpha   90.00
_cell.angle_beta   90.00
_cell.angle_gamma   90.00
#
_symmetry.space_group_name_H-M   'P 1'
#
loop_
_entity.id
_entity.type
_entity.pdbx_description
1 polymer ?
#
loop_
_entity_poly.entity_id
_entity_poly.type
_entity_poly.pdbx_seq_one_letter_code
_entity_poly.pdbx_strand_id
1 'polypeptide(L)'
;MTGQIERTRALRLGRTDVSGLSRFPTTACLGTPYSCPQCQGCATDCANCEICLDGECERCAPPDLTPRTAGMLLISCQYLAAEVRASILRGTRPVFLYHLARTFDTLADSLSHGERPAPHTPAEQLCLHTAIDYARELACTYGEQHVEHLAISTYDYNFPRLFDTLLPDDEHEPLVELAQTGADGALPWNFAALGDLLTGNAMSTLFAPFEVGDRVA
;
A
#
# COMPACT_ATOMS: atom_id res chain seq x y z
N MET A 1 -11.63 2.38 -21.66
CA MET A 1 -10.68 3.26 -20.92
C MET A 1 -11.31 4.57 -20.43
N THR A 2 -12.18 5.25 -21.19
CA THR A 2 -12.76 6.56 -20.79
C THR A 2 -13.62 6.55 -19.51
N GLY A 3 -14.31 5.44 -19.20
CA GLY A 3 -15.17 5.33 -18.00
C GLY A 3 -14.42 5.15 -16.67
N GLN A 4 -13.15 4.72 -16.72
CA GLN A 4 -12.29 4.53 -15.54
C GLN A 4 -11.73 5.89 -15.07
N ILE A 5 -11.40 6.75 -16.04
CA ILE A 5 -10.92 8.13 -15.87
C ILE A 5 -11.95 8.99 -15.11
N GLU A 6 -13.26 8.83 -15.39
CA GLU A 6 -14.30 9.61 -14.70
C GLU A 6 -14.64 9.10 -13.30
N ARG A 7 -14.54 7.78 -13.05
CA ARG A 7 -14.80 7.22 -11.71
C ARG A 7 -13.70 7.55 -10.70
N THR A 8 -12.43 7.53 -11.12
CA THR A 8 -11.31 7.92 -10.24
C THR A 8 -11.32 9.43 -9.95
N ARG A 9 -11.83 10.25 -10.88
CA ARG A 9 -12.07 11.68 -10.67
C ARG A 9 -13.19 11.97 -9.67
N ALA A 10 -14.12 11.02 -9.48
CA ALA A 10 -15.24 11.11 -8.56
C ALA A 10 -14.89 10.64 -7.13
N LEU A 11 -13.78 9.93 -6.93
CA LEU A 11 -13.14 9.76 -5.63
C LEU A 11 -12.46 11.07 -5.21
N ARG A 12 -13.27 12.11 -5.02
CA ARG A 12 -12.91 13.14 -4.05
C ARG A 12 -12.85 12.40 -2.73
N LEU A 13 -11.66 12.31 -2.14
CA LEU A 13 -11.38 11.87 -0.77
C LEU A 13 -12.51 12.35 0.13
N GLY A 14 -13.50 11.49 0.29
CA GLY A 14 -14.75 11.82 0.93
C GLY A 14 -14.49 11.77 2.42
N ARG A 15 -14.12 12.91 3.01
CA ARG A 15 -14.18 13.14 4.47
C ARG A 15 -13.20 12.32 5.32
N THR A 16 -12.14 11.75 4.74
CA THR A 16 -11.06 11.14 5.53
C THR A 16 -10.12 12.24 5.99
N ASP A 17 -9.85 12.30 7.29
CA ASP A 17 -8.80 13.16 7.83
C ASP A 17 -7.45 12.62 7.33
N VAL A 18 -6.85 13.33 6.37
CA VAL A 18 -5.55 12.99 5.79
C VAL A 18 -4.40 13.70 6.49
N SER A 19 -4.66 14.39 7.62
CA SER A 19 -3.62 15.10 8.36
C SER A 19 -2.49 14.18 8.82
N GLY A 20 -2.78 12.91 9.10
CA GLY A 20 -1.79 11.91 9.47
C GLY A 20 -0.77 11.62 8.36
N LEU A 21 -1.09 11.86 7.08
CA LEU A 21 -0.13 11.68 5.97
C LEU A 21 1.11 12.56 6.12
N SER A 22 0.99 13.70 6.80
CA SER A 22 2.14 14.59 7.08
C SER A 22 3.15 14.01 8.07
N ARG A 23 2.82 12.91 8.75
CA ARG A 23 3.72 12.20 9.68
C ARG A 23 4.72 11.31 8.95
N PHE A 24 4.47 10.99 7.68
CA PHE A 24 5.43 10.20 6.90
C PHE A 24 6.68 11.03 6.58
N PRO A 25 7.89 10.44 6.69
CA PRO A 25 9.14 11.12 6.43
C PRO A 25 9.27 11.57 4.97
N THR A 26 9.83 12.75 4.76
CA THR A 26 10.18 13.28 3.42
C THR A 26 11.66 13.22 3.12
N THR A 27 12.50 12.82 4.08
CA THR A 27 13.96 12.76 3.95
C THR A 27 14.48 11.47 4.58
N ALA A 28 15.67 11.03 4.18
CA ALA A 28 16.35 9.87 4.76
C ALA A 28 16.95 10.13 6.16
N CYS A 29 16.83 11.36 6.65
CA CYS A 29 17.46 11.79 7.88
C CYS A 29 16.49 11.60 9.05
N LEU A 30 16.87 10.77 10.01
CA LEU A 30 16.04 10.47 11.20
C LEU A 30 15.97 11.62 12.23
N GLY A 31 16.21 12.87 11.80
CA GLY A 31 15.96 14.07 12.61
C GLY A 31 16.82 14.22 13.87
N THR A 32 17.89 13.45 14.06
CA THR A 32 18.80 13.70 15.18
C THR A 32 19.47 15.06 15.02
N PRO A 33 19.71 15.83 16.10
CA PRO A 33 20.27 17.20 16.03
C PRO A 33 21.72 17.25 15.52
N TYR A 34 22.29 16.11 15.16
CA TYR A 34 23.64 15.99 14.64
C TYR A 34 23.55 15.75 13.14
N SER A 35 24.22 16.61 12.38
CA SER A 35 24.50 16.35 10.98
C SER A 35 25.11 14.95 10.83
N CYS A 36 24.72 14.23 9.78
CA CYS A 36 25.37 12.97 9.43
C CYS A 36 26.88 13.24 9.37
N PRO A 37 27.72 12.51 10.13
CA PRO A 37 29.14 12.81 10.24
C PRO A 37 29.86 12.62 8.91
N GLN A 38 29.27 11.84 7.99
CA GLN A 38 29.77 11.56 6.66
C GLN A 38 29.41 12.67 5.66
N CYS A 39 28.13 13.05 5.55
CA CYS A 39 27.71 14.04 4.55
C CYS A 39 27.69 15.49 5.06
N GLN A 40 27.69 15.71 6.38
CA GLN A 40 27.65 17.00 7.10
C GLN A 40 26.47 17.94 6.75
N GLY A 41 25.72 17.65 5.68
CA GLY A 41 24.59 18.41 5.14
C GLY A 41 23.26 17.67 5.19
N CYS A 42 23.13 16.65 6.05
CA CYS A 42 21.88 15.89 6.24
C CYS A 42 20.72 16.74 6.77
N ALA A 43 20.95 18.02 7.10
CA ALA A 43 19.89 18.93 7.50
C ALA A 43 18.84 19.12 6.41
N THR A 44 19.16 18.84 5.14
CA THR A 44 18.21 18.98 4.01
C THR A 44 17.82 17.65 3.36
N ASP A 45 18.75 16.71 3.12
CA ASP A 45 18.50 15.28 2.79
C ASP A 45 19.84 14.53 2.65
N CYS A 46 19.86 13.19 2.79
CA CYS A 46 21.04 12.35 2.45
C CYS A 46 21.04 11.87 0.97
N ALA A 47 20.03 12.22 0.18
CA ALA A 47 19.82 11.69 -1.18
C ALA A 47 21.00 11.84 -2.14
N ASN A 48 21.85 12.86 -1.97
CA ASN A 48 23.03 13.13 -2.81
C ASN A 48 24.36 12.68 -2.19
N CYS A 49 24.35 11.88 -1.12
CA CYS A 49 25.57 11.38 -0.51
C CYS A 49 25.91 9.99 -1.07
N GLU A 50 27.06 9.85 -1.73
CA GLU A 50 27.55 8.58 -2.29
C GLU A 50 27.54 7.44 -1.25
N ILE A 51 28.05 7.70 -0.03
CA ILE A 51 28.07 6.71 1.07
C ILE A 51 26.64 6.31 1.51
N CYS A 52 25.68 7.22 1.42
CA CYS A 52 24.29 6.92 1.79
C CYS A 52 23.51 6.22 0.66
N LEU A 53 23.90 6.46 -0.60
CA LEU A 53 23.35 5.76 -1.77
C LEU A 53 23.73 4.29 -1.76
N ASP A 54 24.94 3.96 -1.32
CA ASP A 54 25.44 2.59 -1.20
C ASP A 54 24.91 1.86 0.06
N GLY A 55 24.07 2.51 0.87
CA GLY A 55 23.49 1.93 2.09
C GLY A 55 24.49 1.73 3.24
N GLU A 56 25.72 2.21 3.10
CA GLU A 56 26.78 2.07 4.11
C GLU A 56 26.64 3.06 5.28
N CYS A 57 25.72 4.02 5.18
CA CYS A 57 25.46 4.98 6.24
C CYS A 57 24.42 4.46 7.23
N GLU A 58 24.87 3.96 8.39
CA GLU A 58 24.01 3.52 9.50
C GLU A 58 23.07 4.62 10.05
N ARG A 59 23.26 5.89 9.68
CA ARG A 59 22.47 7.03 10.14
C ARG A 59 21.46 7.58 9.13
N CYS A 60 21.56 7.18 7.86
CA CYS A 60 20.59 7.57 6.85
C CYS A 60 19.79 6.33 6.46
N ALA A 61 18.48 6.37 6.66
CA ALA A 61 17.57 5.31 6.25
C ALA A 61 16.57 5.93 5.27
N PRO A 62 16.69 5.67 3.96
CA PRO A 62 15.73 6.19 3.00
C PRO A 62 14.31 5.79 3.42
N PRO A 63 13.35 6.72 3.42
CA PRO A 63 11.99 6.40 3.82
C PRO A 63 11.38 5.44 2.80
N ASP A 64 10.82 4.33 3.29
CA ASP A 64 10.07 3.42 2.43
C ASP A 64 8.73 4.08 2.00
N LEU A 65 8.08 4.80 2.91
CA LEU A 65 6.83 5.52 2.69
C LEU A 65 7.00 7.02 2.93
N THR A 66 6.79 7.80 1.87
CA THR A 66 6.67 9.26 1.91
C THR A 66 5.20 9.69 1.99
N PRO A 67 4.88 10.96 2.33
CA PRO A 67 3.51 11.44 2.36
C PRO A 67 2.73 11.21 1.06
N ARG A 68 3.36 11.48 -0.10
CA ARG A 68 2.73 11.30 -1.42
C ARG A 68 2.54 9.83 -1.77
N THR A 69 3.52 8.98 -1.48
CA THR A 69 3.41 7.52 -1.68
C THR A 69 2.30 6.92 -0.81
N ALA A 70 2.26 7.29 0.47
CA ALA A 70 1.20 6.88 1.40
C ALA A 70 -0.17 7.41 0.98
N GLY A 71 -0.24 8.65 0.45
CA GLY A 71 -1.46 9.21 -0.11
C GLY A 71 -2.00 8.41 -1.30
N MET A 72 -1.13 7.98 -2.21
CA MET A 72 -1.53 7.11 -3.33
C MET A 72 -2.02 5.75 -2.85
N LEU A 73 -1.34 5.13 -1.88
CA LEU A 73 -1.80 3.89 -1.27
C LEU A 73 -3.15 4.03 -0.59
N LEU A 74 -3.37 5.11 0.16
CA LEU A 74 -4.63 5.41 0.82
C LEU A 74 -5.78 5.44 -0.20
N ILE A 75 -5.57 6.16 -1.31
CA ILE A 75 -6.55 6.26 -2.41
C ILE A 75 -6.79 4.88 -3.01
N SER A 76 -5.75 4.08 -3.24
CA SER A 76 -5.86 2.72 -3.76
C SER A 76 -6.67 1.82 -2.84
N CYS A 77 -6.40 1.81 -1.54
CA CYS A 77 -7.16 1.04 -0.56
C CYS A 77 -8.65 1.44 -0.58
N GLN A 78 -8.95 2.74 -0.60
CA GLN A 78 -10.33 3.23 -0.65
C GLN A 78 -11.05 2.82 -1.95
N TYR A 79 -10.38 2.93 -3.09
CA TYR A 79 -10.91 2.51 -4.39
C TYR A 79 -11.21 1.02 -4.40
N LEU A 80 -10.24 0.19 -4.04
CA LEU A 80 -10.38 -1.27 -4.05
C LEU A 80 -11.44 -1.73 -3.05
N ALA A 81 -11.52 -1.12 -1.85
CA ALA A 81 -12.60 -1.38 -0.90
C ALA A 81 -13.98 -1.09 -1.49
N ALA A 82 -14.14 0.00 -2.25
CA ALA A 82 -15.40 0.35 -2.90
C ALA A 82 -15.77 -0.66 -4.01
N GLU A 83 -14.80 -1.07 -4.83
CA GLU A 83 -15.01 -2.07 -5.89
C GLU A 83 -15.36 -3.46 -5.34
N VAL A 84 -14.69 -3.89 -4.26
CA VAL A 84 -15.04 -5.14 -3.56
C VAL A 84 -16.47 -5.05 -3.01
N ARG A 85 -16.85 -3.93 -2.38
CA ARG A 85 -18.23 -3.74 -1.88
C ARG A 85 -19.26 -3.76 -2.99
N ALA A 86 -18.97 -3.13 -4.13
CA ALA A 86 -19.86 -3.17 -5.29
C ALA A 86 -20.08 -4.60 -5.81
N SER A 87 -19.11 -5.49 -5.57
CA SER A 87 -19.16 -6.89 -5.95
C SER A 87 -19.92 -7.77 -4.94
N ILE A 88 -20.06 -7.35 -3.67
CA ILE A 88 -20.79 -8.11 -2.63
C ILE A 88 -22.21 -8.49 -3.07
N LEU A 89 -22.94 -7.56 -3.70
CA LEU A 89 -24.33 -7.78 -4.12
C LEU A 89 -24.47 -8.77 -5.29
N ARG A 90 -23.38 -9.03 -6.02
CA ARG A 90 -23.35 -9.92 -7.19
C ARG A 90 -22.58 -11.21 -6.93
N GLY A 91 -21.81 -11.26 -5.84
CA GLY A 91 -20.95 -12.38 -5.48
C GLY A 91 -21.69 -13.51 -4.78
N THR A 92 -21.20 -14.72 -5.01
CA THR A 92 -21.59 -15.98 -4.36
C THR A 92 -21.11 -16.07 -2.91
N ARG A 93 -20.11 -15.26 -2.52
CA ARG A 93 -19.46 -15.25 -1.20
C ARG A 93 -19.50 -13.85 -0.54
N PRO A 94 -20.68 -13.32 -0.18
CA PRO A 94 -20.81 -11.95 0.33
C PRO A 94 -20.06 -11.69 1.64
N VAL A 95 -19.96 -12.69 2.53
CA VAL A 95 -19.23 -12.57 3.80
C VAL A 95 -17.72 -12.45 3.58
N PHE A 96 -17.16 -13.26 2.68
CA PHE A 96 -15.76 -13.19 2.29
C PHE A 96 -15.41 -11.81 1.72
N LEU A 97 -16.20 -11.33 0.76
CA LEU A 97 -16.02 -10.02 0.13
C LEU A 97 -16.18 -8.88 1.14
N TYR A 98 -17.08 -9.01 2.11
CA TYR A 98 -17.20 -8.06 3.22
C TYR A 98 -15.92 -7.98 4.05
N HIS A 99 -15.31 -9.12 4.40
CA HIS A 99 -14.06 -9.14 5.16
C HIS A 99 -12.87 -8.58 4.36
N LEU A 100 -12.78 -8.86 3.06
CA LEU A 100 -11.77 -8.23 2.21
C LEU A 100 -11.94 -6.70 2.13
N ALA A 101 -13.16 -6.20 1.92
CA ALA A 101 -13.42 -4.76 1.90
C ALA A 101 -13.02 -4.10 3.23
N ARG A 102 -13.33 -4.75 4.36
CA ARG A 102 -12.94 -4.28 5.69
C ARG A 102 -11.42 -4.29 5.90
N THR A 103 -10.72 -5.24 5.29
CA THR A 103 -9.25 -5.31 5.34
C THR A 103 -8.64 -4.10 4.65
N PHE A 104 -9.13 -3.74 3.46
CA PHE A 104 -8.74 -2.49 2.79
C PHE A 104 -9.07 -1.23 3.61
N ASP A 105 -10.24 -1.18 4.27
CA ASP A 105 -10.59 -0.05 5.13
C ASP A 105 -9.60 0.09 6.30
N THR A 106 -9.16 -1.02 6.88
CA THR A 106 -8.23 -1.02 8.01
C THR A 106 -6.86 -0.49 7.57
N LEU A 107 -6.37 -0.93 6.41
CA LEU A 107 -5.15 -0.39 5.80
C LEU A 107 -5.27 1.11 5.50
N ALA A 108 -6.40 1.54 4.93
CA ALA A 108 -6.68 2.94 4.67
C ALA A 108 -6.71 3.77 5.97
N ASP A 109 -7.31 3.24 7.03
CA ASP A 109 -7.38 3.93 8.32
C ASP A 109 -5.98 4.14 8.92
N SER A 110 -5.15 3.08 8.98
CA SER A 110 -3.74 3.20 9.42
C SER A 110 -2.97 4.24 8.60
N LEU A 111 -3.06 4.19 7.27
CA LEU A 111 -2.39 5.17 6.40
C LEU A 111 -2.85 6.60 6.70
N SER A 112 -4.16 6.81 6.89
CA SER A 112 -4.71 8.14 7.17
C SER A 112 -4.25 8.72 8.51
N HIS A 113 -3.93 7.85 9.49
CA HIS A 113 -3.35 8.22 10.78
C HIS A 113 -1.82 8.41 10.74
N GLY A 114 -1.19 8.20 9.58
CA GLY A 114 0.26 8.28 9.42
C GLY A 114 0.99 7.04 9.93
N GLU A 115 0.30 5.92 10.03
CA GLU A 115 0.86 4.65 10.49
C GLU A 115 1.36 3.83 9.31
N ARG A 116 2.55 3.24 9.49
CA ARG A 116 3.11 2.30 8.52
C ARG A 116 2.25 1.01 8.54
N PRO A 117 1.74 0.54 7.39
CA PRO A 117 1.05 -0.74 7.32
C PRO A 117 1.93 -1.87 7.87
N ALA A 118 1.33 -2.73 8.70
CA ALA A 118 1.96 -3.92 9.24
C ALA A 118 0.95 -5.05 9.08
N PRO A 119 0.99 -5.82 7.97
CA PRO A 119 0.06 -6.92 7.76
C PRO A 119 0.37 -8.07 8.73
N HIS A 120 -0.67 -8.61 9.36
CA HIS A 120 -0.61 -9.70 10.33
C HIS A 120 -1.37 -10.96 9.85
N THR A 121 -2.02 -10.88 8.69
CA THR A 121 -2.77 -11.98 8.07
C THR A 121 -2.48 -12.03 6.57
N PRO A 122 -2.62 -13.21 5.92
CA PRO A 122 -2.51 -13.32 4.46
C PRO A 122 -3.51 -12.43 3.70
N ALA A 123 -4.71 -12.19 4.26
CA ALA A 123 -5.68 -11.23 3.71
C ALA A 123 -5.12 -9.81 3.65
N GLU A 124 -4.49 -9.36 4.75
CA GLU A 124 -3.89 -8.03 4.83
C GLU A 124 -2.73 -7.90 3.83
N GLN A 125 -1.91 -8.93 3.67
CA GLN A 125 -0.84 -8.94 2.67
C GLN A 125 -1.37 -8.89 1.23
N LEU A 126 -2.36 -9.72 0.89
CA LEU A 126 -3.04 -9.69 -0.41
C LEU A 126 -3.62 -8.30 -0.71
N CYS A 127 -4.34 -7.72 0.25
CA CYS A 127 -4.92 -6.39 0.13
C CYS A 127 -3.82 -5.33 -0.03
N LEU A 128 -2.72 -5.42 0.72
CA LEU A 128 -1.62 -4.47 0.62
C LEU A 128 -0.87 -4.59 -0.71
N HIS A 129 -0.59 -5.80 -1.19
CA HIS A 129 0.02 -6.06 -2.50
C HIS A 129 -0.80 -5.42 -3.61
N THR A 130 -2.09 -5.75 -3.67
CA THR A 130 -2.99 -5.23 -4.71
C THR A 130 -3.14 -3.70 -4.63
N ALA A 131 -3.11 -3.13 -3.42
CA ALA A 131 -3.11 -1.68 -3.24
C ALA A 131 -1.80 -1.02 -3.71
N ILE A 132 -0.63 -1.62 -3.45
CA ILE A 132 0.68 -1.15 -3.94
C ILE A 132 0.69 -1.14 -5.47
N ASP A 133 0.29 -2.25 -6.09
CA ASP A 133 0.25 -2.37 -7.55
C ASP A 133 -0.70 -1.35 -8.18
N TYR A 134 -1.91 -1.21 -7.62
CA TYR A 134 -2.87 -0.22 -8.11
C TYR A 134 -2.37 1.21 -7.90
N ALA A 135 -1.72 1.50 -6.76
CA ALA A 135 -1.15 2.81 -6.48
C ALA A 135 -0.04 3.17 -7.46
N ARG A 136 0.79 2.20 -7.85
CA ARG A 136 1.84 2.35 -8.85
C ARG A 136 1.27 2.75 -10.21
N GLU A 137 0.28 2.01 -10.70
CA GLU A 137 -0.38 2.34 -11.98
C GLU A 137 -1.08 3.70 -11.93
N LEU A 138 -1.78 3.98 -10.83
CA LEU A 138 -2.50 5.22 -10.63
C LEU A 138 -1.55 6.42 -10.56
N ALA A 139 -0.42 6.29 -9.87
CA ALA A 139 0.57 7.35 -9.72
C ALA A 139 1.20 7.75 -11.06
N CYS A 140 1.52 6.77 -11.93
CA CYS A 140 2.05 7.02 -13.27
C CYS A 140 1.13 7.91 -14.12
N THR A 141 -0.19 7.85 -13.89
CA THR A 141 -1.18 8.55 -14.73
C THR A 141 -1.71 9.83 -14.07
N TYR A 142 -1.95 9.79 -12.75
CA TYR A 142 -2.69 10.83 -12.02
C TYR A 142 -2.06 11.21 -10.68
N GLY A 143 -0.85 10.71 -10.34
CA GLY A 143 -0.25 10.88 -9.02
C GLY A 143 -0.25 12.34 -8.55
N GLU A 144 0.34 13.22 -9.34
CA GLU A 144 0.44 14.65 -9.00
C GLU A 144 -0.93 15.30 -8.76
N GLN A 145 -1.96 14.96 -9.53
CA GLN A 145 -3.30 15.51 -9.34
C GLN A 145 -3.91 15.11 -7.99
N HIS A 146 -3.61 13.90 -7.51
CA HIS A 146 -4.20 13.36 -6.30
C HIS A 146 -3.49 13.83 -5.02
N VAL A 147 -2.17 14.03 -5.08
CA VAL A 147 -1.34 14.30 -3.90
C VAL A 147 -0.54 15.61 -3.99
N GLU A 148 -0.89 16.54 -4.90
CA GLU A 148 -0.19 17.83 -5.07
C GLU A 148 -0.04 18.64 -3.77
N HIS A 149 -1.01 18.52 -2.85
CA HIS A 149 -1.05 19.24 -1.59
C HIS A 149 -0.15 18.63 -0.50
N LEU A 150 0.42 17.45 -0.73
CA LEU A 150 1.32 16.77 0.19
C LEU A 150 2.79 17.14 -0.10
N ALA A 151 3.61 17.08 0.95
CA ALA A 151 5.03 17.41 0.87
C ALA A 151 5.76 16.50 -0.13
N ILE A 152 6.64 17.11 -0.92
CA ILE A 152 7.45 16.43 -1.95
C ILE A 152 8.67 15.79 -1.30
N SER A 153 9.05 14.61 -1.78
CA SER A 153 10.29 13.93 -1.45
C SER A 153 10.95 13.35 -2.69
N THR A 154 12.28 13.24 -2.70
CA THR A 154 13.00 12.52 -3.76
C THR A 154 12.75 11.01 -3.73
N TYR A 155 12.17 10.50 -2.64
CA TYR A 155 11.81 9.10 -2.44
C TYR A 155 10.35 8.79 -2.81
N ASP A 156 9.61 9.78 -3.32
CA ASP A 156 8.22 9.59 -3.73
C ASP A 156 8.08 8.50 -4.80
N TYR A 157 7.02 7.70 -4.67
CA TYR A 157 6.60 6.68 -5.63
C TYR A 157 7.61 5.53 -5.84
N ASN A 158 8.49 5.26 -4.86
CA ASN A 158 9.33 4.06 -4.86
C ASN A 158 8.54 2.79 -4.48
N PHE A 159 7.50 2.48 -5.28
CA PHE A 159 6.64 1.31 -5.07
C PHE A 159 7.38 -0.04 -5.05
N PRO A 160 8.42 -0.28 -5.88
CA PRO A 160 9.14 -1.56 -5.82
C PRO A 160 9.66 -1.89 -4.44
N ARG A 161 10.24 -0.91 -3.73
CA ARG A 161 10.77 -1.08 -2.37
C ARG A 161 9.69 -1.39 -1.33
N LEU A 162 8.42 -1.07 -1.61
CA LEU A 162 7.32 -1.36 -0.68
C LEU A 162 7.03 -2.86 -0.59
N PHE A 163 7.22 -3.62 -1.67
CA PHE A 163 7.10 -5.07 -1.62
C PHE A 163 8.14 -5.63 -0.65
N ASP A 164 9.41 -5.29 -0.82
CA ASP A 164 10.50 -5.77 0.05
C ASP A 164 10.32 -5.38 1.54
N THR A 165 9.73 -4.21 1.79
CA THR A 165 9.73 -3.61 3.15
C THR A 165 8.42 -3.81 3.92
N LEU A 166 7.29 -3.92 3.23
CA LEU A 166 5.97 -4.12 3.84
C LEU A 166 5.44 -5.55 3.66
N LEU A 167 5.98 -6.30 2.70
CA LEU A 167 5.59 -7.66 2.34
C LEU A 167 6.86 -8.53 2.19
N PRO A 168 7.68 -8.66 3.25
CA PRO A 168 8.98 -9.33 3.17
C PRO A 168 8.87 -10.84 2.91
N ASP A 169 7.68 -11.42 3.12
CA ASP A 169 7.39 -12.81 2.82
C ASP A 169 6.51 -12.93 1.57
N ASP A 170 6.79 -13.96 0.77
CA ASP A 170 6.11 -14.21 -0.51
C ASP A 170 4.81 -15.04 -0.32
N GLU A 171 4.30 -15.18 0.91
CA GLU A 171 3.15 -16.06 1.22
C GLU A 171 1.86 -15.62 0.52
N HIS A 172 1.77 -14.33 0.19
CA HIS A 172 0.64 -13.72 -0.47
C HIS A 172 0.67 -13.85 -2.00
N GLU A 173 1.82 -14.16 -2.62
CA GLU A 173 1.93 -14.21 -4.09
C GLU A 173 0.97 -15.23 -4.73
N PRO A 174 0.83 -16.47 -4.23
CA PRO A 174 -0.13 -17.42 -4.81
C PRO A 174 -1.59 -16.92 -4.74
N LEU A 175 -1.93 -16.12 -3.73
CA LEU A 175 -3.26 -15.53 -3.60
C LEU A 175 -3.49 -14.42 -4.65
N VAL A 176 -2.46 -13.65 -4.96
CA VAL A 176 -2.49 -12.64 -6.02
C VAL A 176 -2.70 -13.32 -7.37
N GLU A 177 -1.95 -14.38 -7.68
CA GLU A 177 -2.09 -15.15 -8.93
C GLU A 177 -3.51 -15.74 -9.08
N LEU A 178 -4.06 -16.29 -7.99
CA LEU A 178 -5.43 -16.79 -7.97
C LEU A 178 -6.45 -15.66 -8.21
N ALA A 179 -6.24 -14.48 -7.62
CA ALA A 179 -7.10 -13.32 -7.83
C ALA A 179 -7.05 -12.81 -9.29
N GLN A 180 -5.91 -12.97 -9.97
CA GLN A 180 -5.73 -12.62 -11.38
C GLN A 180 -6.37 -13.62 -12.35
N THR A 181 -6.42 -14.90 -11.98
CA THR A 181 -6.92 -15.99 -12.85
C THR A 181 -8.36 -15.78 -13.33
N GLY A 182 -9.20 -15.09 -12.54
CA GLY A 182 -10.58 -14.76 -12.88
C GLY A 182 -10.82 -13.33 -13.37
N ALA A 183 -9.77 -12.55 -13.61
CA ALA A 183 -9.92 -11.15 -14.00
C ALA A 183 -10.33 -11.01 -15.47
N ASP A 184 -11.53 -10.47 -15.71
CA ASP A 184 -12.11 -10.23 -17.04
C ASP A 184 -12.53 -8.76 -17.24
N GLY A 185 -12.11 -7.88 -16.34
CA GLY A 185 -12.66 -6.53 -16.18
C GLY A 185 -11.63 -5.40 -16.18
N ALA A 186 -12.02 -4.27 -15.57
CA ALA A 186 -11.24 -3.04 -15.51
C ALA A 186 -10.11 -3.05 -14.47
N LEU A 187 -10.12 -4.03 -13.56
CA LEU A 187 -9.06 -4.28 -12.58
C LEU A 187 -8.34 -5.59 -12.92
N PRO A 188 -7.04 -5.69 -12.65
CA PRO A 188 -6.28 -6.92 -12.87
C PRO A 188 -6.61 -8.03 -11.87
N TRP A 189 -7.48 -7.77 -10.87
CA TRP A 189 -7.91 -8.75 -9.88
C TRP A 189 -9.43 -8.91 -9.84
N ASN A 190 -9.88 -10.15 -9.64
CA ASN A 190 -11.27 -10.49 -9.39
C ASN A 190 -11.42 -11.18 -8.03
N PHE A 191 -11.70 -10.37 -7.00
CA PHE A 191 -11.89 -10.88 -5.63
C PHE A 191 -13.13 -11.77 -5.48
N ALA A 192 -14.14 -11.64 -6.34
CA ALA A 192 -15.28 -12.55 -6.32
C ALA A 192 -14.87 -13.94 -6.80
N ALA A 193 -14.14 -14.02 -7.93
CA ALA A 193 -13.59 -15.27 -8.43
C ALA A 193 -12.59 -15.90 -7.45
N LEU A 194 -11.76 -15.10 -6.77
CA LEU A 194 -10.89 -15.61 -5.70
C LEU A 194 -11.71 -16.31 -4.61
N GLY A 195 -12.80 -15.70 -4.14
CA GLY A 195 -13.68 -16.30 -3.14
C GLY A 195 -14.34 -17.61 -3.60
N ASP A 196 -14.56 -17.77 -4.91
CA ASP A 196 -15.09 -19.01 -5.49
C ASP A 196 -14.04 -20.12 -5.59
N LEU A 197 -12.78 -19.75 -5.86
CA LEU A 197 -11.66 -20.67 -5.97
C LEU A 197 -11.17 -21.18 -4.60
N LEU A 198 -11.33 -20.38 -3.55
CA LEU A 198 -10.91 -20.76 -2.20
C LEU A 198 -11.87 -21.79 -1.57
N THR A 199 -11.28 -22.88 -1.04
CA THR A 199 -12.02 -23.86 -0.24
C THR A 199 -12.34 -23.33 1.16
N GLY A 200 -13.28 -23.99 1.87
CA GLY A 200 -13.71 -23.58 3.22
C GLY A 200 -12.56 -23.41 4.22
N ASN A 201 -11.57 -24.31 4.20
CA ASN A 201 -10.42 -24.23 5.08
C ASN A 201 -9.48 -23.09 4.67
N ALA A 202 -9.20 -22.94 3.37
CA ALA A 202 -8.34 -21.88 2.83
C ALA A 202 -8.90 -20.48 3.11
N MET A 203 -10.24 -20.29 3.05
CA MET A 203 -10.88 -19.02 3.42
C MET A 203 -10.67 -18.67 4.90
N SER A 204 -10.69 -19.65 5.80
CA SER A 204 -10.47 -19.38 7.22
C SER A 204 -9.02 -19.05 7.52
N THR A 205 -8.08 -19.74 6.87
CA THR A 205 -6.63 -19.48 7.02
C THR A 205 -6.25 -18.10 6.52
N LEU A 206 -6.90 -17.60 5.46
CA LEU A 206 -6.63 -16.28 4.89
C LEU A 206 -6.75 -15.13 5.91
N PHE A 207 -7.69 -15.24 6.85
CA PHE A 207 -7.93 -14.21 7.87
C PHE A 207 -7.34 -14.59 9.24
N ALA A 208 -6.65 -15.72 9.34
CA ALA A 208 -5.97 -16.11 10.56
C ALA A 208 -4.67 -15.31 10.72
N PRO A 209 -4.31 -14.89 11.95
CA PRO A 209 -3.01 -14.30 12.21
C PRO A 209 -1.88 -15.29 11.91
N PHE A 210 -0.73 -14.79 11.44
CA PHE A 210 0.49 -15.60 11.31
C PHE A 210 0.85 -16.27 12.65
N GLU A 211 1.32 -17.52 12.61
CA GLU A 211 1.79 -18.18 13.81
C GLU A 211 3.11 -17.53 14.26
N VAL A 212 3.40 -17.55 15.56
CA VAL A 212 4.60 -16.89 16.14
C VAL A 212 5.92 -17.46 15.56
N GLY A 213 5.86 -18.62 14.89
CA GLY A 213 6.98 -19.25 14.18
C GLY A 213 7.20 -18.80 12.73
N ASP A 214 6.23 -18.12 12.10
CA ASP A 214 6.31 -17.71 10.69
C ASP A 214 7.04 -16.36 10.51
N ARG A 215 7.33 -15.65 11.62
CA ARG A 215 7.95 -14.31 11.61
C ARG A 215 9.48 -14.30 11.49
N VAL A 216 10.08 -15.36 10.95
CA VAL A 216 11.55 -15.46 10.82
C VAL A 216 11.93 -15.91 9.41
N ALA A 217 12.17 -14.93 8.54
CA ALA A 217 13.17 -15.00 7.47
C ALA A 217 13.60 -13.57 7.12
#